data_AF-A0A969USY1-F1
#
_entry.id   AF-A0A969USY1-F1
#
_cell.length_a   1.000
_cell.length_b   1.000
_cell.length_c   1.000
_cell.angle_alpha   90.00
_cell.angle_beta   90.00
_cell.angle_gamma   90.00
#
_symmetry.space_group_name_H-M   'P 1'
#
loop_
_entity.id
_entity.type
_entity.pdbx_description
1 polymer ?
#
loop_
_entity_poly.entity_id
_entity_poly.type
_entity_poly.pdbx_seq_one_letter_code
_entity_poly.pdbx_strand_id
1 'polypeptide(L)'
;MVTTPFLQQPSKDYPETIDNQAVLKELATVQERLSTEEASEYLAPIDSRVSLQQLEVERDTLATLITSVGSASIIVGLTTFSVALLGLLLAWKSTTRLEKVARITILITAILEEFESLGVETLPFLKVPGYQPIDLFVRFPGKEFLLFAVRSFGESKIVYNESKQALYYKRVKNGLKKWQPDPLTELSEQAYWLRKNKRELFGNSKGVRKPMAKVLVIWGKTQLDEHQEHLYAPLGDQKFLFISREGGACYVIHQNQICDFVRAWLVHRQSQEKPA
;
A
#
# COMPACT_ATOMS: atom_id res chain seq x y z
N MET A 1 -57.17 37.83 35.66
CA MET A 1 -55.86 37.82 36.35
C MET A 1 -55.13 36.59 35.85
N VAL A 2 -54.12 36.78 34.99
CA VAL A 2 -53.44 35.71 34.25
C VAL A 2 -52.10 35.45 34.93
N THR A 3 -51.90 34.21 35.35
CA THR A 3 -50.70 33.69 36.02
C THR A 3 -49.63 33.34 34.97
N THR A 4 -48.49 34.00 35.04
CA THR A 4 -47.30 33.69 34.22
C THR A 4 -46.52 32.52 34.83
N PRO A 5 -46.10 31.49 34.06
CA PRO A 5 -45.27 30.42 34.60
C PRO A 5 -43.78 30.81 34.63
N PHE A 6 -43.12 30.38 35.70
CA PHE A 6 -41.69 30.47 35.95
C PHE A 6 -40.87 29.76 34.86
N LEU A 7 -39.88 30.45 34.28
CA LEU A 7 -38.84 29.84 33.44
C LEU A 7 -37.83 29.11 34.34
N GLN A 8 -37.75 27.77 34.21
CA GLN A 8 -36.63 26.99 34.72
C GLN A 8 -35.36 27.35 33.95
N GLN A 9 -34.31 27.75 34.67
CA GLN A 9 -32.97 27.90 34.09
C GLN A 9 -32.38 26.52 33.77
N PRO A 10 -31.78 26.30 32.58
CA PRO A 10 -31.09 25.05 32.29
C PRO A 10 -29.83 24.92 33.15
N SER A 11 -29.70 23.77 33.82
CA SER A 11 -28.48 23.31 34.49
C SER A 11 -27.29 23.43 33.54
N LYS A 12 -26.25 24.17 33.95
CA LYS A 12 -24.94 24.19 33.28
C LYS A 12 -24.10 23.03 33.82
N ASP A 13 -24.42 21.82 33.40
CA ASP A 13 -23.46 20.72 33.46
C ASP A 13 -22.49 20.91 32.30
N TYR A 14 -21.33 21.50 32.60
CA TYR A 14 -20.21 21.50 31.64
C TYR A 14 -19.71 20.05 31.52
N PRO A 15 -19.42 19.55 30.30
CA PRO A 15 -18.77 18.27 30.16
C PRO A 15 -17.43 18.29 30.90
N GLU A 16 -17.12 17.19 31.58
CA GLU A 16 -15.88 17.00 32.34
C GLU A 16 -14.66 17.48 31.55
N THR A 17 -13.76 18.20 32.21
CA THR A 17 -12.53 18.69 31.61
C THR A 17 -11.71 17.52 31.10
N ILE A 18 -11.60 17.40 29.78
CA ILE A 18 -10.77 16.40 29.11
C ILE A 18 -9.32 16.62 29.55
N ASP A 19 -8.74 15.62 30.22
CA ASP A 19 -7.35 15.64 30.63
C ASP A 19 -6.44 15.46 29.41
N ASN A 20 -5.99 16.58 28.86
CA ASN A 20 -5.09 16.62 27.71
C ASN A 20 -3.78 15.84 27.98
N GLN A 21 -3.35 15.69 29.24
CA GLN A 21 -2.15 14.91 29.56
C GLN A 21 -2.38 13.40 29.41
N ALA A 22 -3.57 12.91 29.75
CA ALA A 22 -3.94 11.51 29.56
C ALA A 22 -3.95 11.15 28.07
N VAL A 23 -4.56 12.00 27.24
CA VAL A 23 -4.60 11.82 25.78
C VAL A 23 -3.20 11.83 25.18
N LEU A 24 -2.32 12.75 25.61
CA LEU A 24 -0.94 12.81 25.12
C LEU A 24 -0.11 11.57 25.51
N LYS A 25 -0.35 10.99 26.70
CA LYS A 25 0.31 9.74 27.12
C LYS A 25 -0.14 8.53 26.31
N GLU A 26 -1.44 8.42 26.01
CA GLU A 26 -1.94 7.37 25.13
C GLU A 26 -1.33 7.48 23.73
N LEU A 27 -1.25 8.70 23.18
CA LEU A 27 -0.64 8.96 21.87
C LEU A 27 0.86 8.62 21.83
N ALA A 28 1.60 8.95 22.90
CA ALA A 28 3.02 8.60 23.01
C ALA A 28 3.24 7.09 23.09
N THR A 29 2.38 6.38 23.82
CA THR A 29 2.44 4.91 23.96
C THR A 29 2.17 4.21 22.62
N VAL A 30 1.24 4.76 21.82
CA VAL A 30 0.96 4.26 20.46
C VAL A 30 2.17 4.50 19.54
N GLN A 31 2.82 5.65 19.65
CA GLN A 31 4.00 5.98 18.85
C GLN A 31 5.19 5.07 19.18
N GLU A 32 5.38 4.71 20.45
CA GLU A 32 6.44 3.81 20.92
C GLU A 32 6.21 2.35 20.48
N ARG A 33 4.95 1.89 20.49
CA ARG A 33 4.58 0.58 19.93
C ARG A 33 4.86 0.47 18.42
N LEU A 34 4.66 1.56 17.69
CA LEU A 34 4.94 1.61 16.24
C LEU A 34 6.44 1.62 15.91
N SER A 35 7.33 1.98 16.85
CA SER A 35 8.79 2.04 16.64
C SER A 35 9.55 0.80 17.11
N THR A 36 8.97 -0.06 17.94
CA THR A 36 9.72 -1.16 18.60
C THR A 36 9.79 -2.45 17.76
N GLU A 37 9.06 -2.52 16.65
CA GLU A 37 8.92 -3.70 15.77
C GLU A 37 10.04 -3.82 14.70
N GLU A 38 11.27 -3.38 15.02
CA GLU A 38 12.28 -3.04 14.00
C GLU A 38 13.36 -4.08 13.64
N ALA A 39 13.53 -5.22 14.34
CA ALA A 39 14.83 -5.94 14.20
C ALA A 39 14.89 -7.47 14.00
N SER A 40 13.82 -8.27 13.99
CA SER A 40 13.99 -9.74 14.10
C SER A 40 13.33 -10.66 13.03
N GLU A 41 12.67 -10.14 12.00
CA GLU A 41 11.60 -10.92 11.33
C GLU A 41 11.87 -11.35 9.87
N TYR A 42 13.10 -11.73 9.51
CA TYR A 42 13.39 -12.11 8.12
C TYR A 42 13.63 -13.61 7.88
N LEU A 43 13.45 -14.48 8.88
CA LEU A 43 13.90 -15.89 8.80
C LEU A 43 12.84 -16.95 9.12
N ALA A 44 11.64 -16.60 9.56
CA ALA A 44 10.57 -17.57 9.81
C ALA A 44 9.77 -17.88 8.53
N PRO A 45 9.15 -19.08 8.39
CA PRO A 45 8.10 -19.29 7.40
C PRO A 45 7.08 -18.17 7.54
N ILE A 46 6.87 -17.42 6.46
CA ILE A 46 5.92 -16.30 6.46
C ILE A 46 4.54 -16.93 6.39
N ASP A 47 3.87 -17.06 7.53
CA ASP A 47 2.47 -17.44 7.56
C ASP A 47 1.65 -16.28 7.01
N SER A 48 1.28 -16.41 5.74
CA SER A 48 0.57 -15.37 4.98
C SER A 48 -0.80 -15.06 5.58
N ARG A 49 -1.44 -16.04 6.24
CA ARG A 49 -2.72 -15.85 6.92
C ARG A 49 -2.53 -15.05 8.21
N VAL A 50 -1.46 -15.31 8.96
CA VAL A 50 -1.12 -14.51 10.14
C VAL A 50 -0.79 -13.07 9.76
N SER A 51 0.01 -12.84 8.72
CA SER A 51 0.30 -11.48 8.24
C SER A 51 -0.96 -10.76 7.76
N LEU A 52 -1.89 -11.46 7.11
CA LEU A 52 -3.18 -10.88 6.72
C LEU A 52 -4.02 -10.50 7.94
N GLN A 53 -4.12 -11.37 8.95
CA GLN A 53 -4.86 -11.09 10.19
C GLN A 53 -4.28 -9.88 10.93
N GLN A 54 -2.95 -9.76 11.01
CA GLN A 54 -2.31 -8.59 11.60
C GLN A 54 -2.68 -7.30 10.87
N LEU A 55 -2.71 -7.32 9.52
CA LEU A 55 -3.14 -6.17 8.73
C LEU A 55 -4.62 -5.84 8.92
N GLU A 56 -5.49 -6.84 9.07
CA GLU A 56 -6.91 -6.63 9.35
C GLU A 56 -7.11 -5.98 10.72
N VAL A 57 -6.39 -6.46 11.75
CA VAL A 57 -6.39 -5.84 13.08
C VAL A 57 -5.82 -4.42 13.02
N GLU A 58 -4.73 -4.18 12.30
CA GLU A 58 -4.17 -2.83 12.10
C GLU A 58 -5.18 -1.92 11.41
N ARG A 59 -5.86 -2.40 10.36
CA ARG A 59 -6.90 -1.65 9.66
C ARG A 59 -8.04 -1.26 10.61
N ASP A 60 -8.54 -2.21 11.40
CA ASP A 60 -9.69 -1.99 12.26
C ASP A 60 -9.35 -1.08 13.44
N THR A 61 -8.14 -1.18 13.99
CA THR A 61 -7.62 -0.27 15.01
C THR A 61 -7.41 1.15 14.48
N LEU A 62 -6.83 1.31 13.28
CA LEU A 62 -6.68 2.61 12.63
C LEU A 62 -8.04 3.24 12.31
N ALA A 63 -9.00 2.46 11.81
CA ALA A 63 -10.36 2.94 11.56
C ALA A 63 -11.03 3.43 12.85
N THR A 64 -10.92 2.65 13.93
CA THR A 64 -11.45 3.02 15.24
C THR A 64 -10.81 4.31 15.77
N LEU A 65 -9.48 4.43 15.68
CA LEU A 65 -8.75 5.63 16.10
C LEU A 65 -9.18 6.88 15.31
N ILE A 66 -9.39 6.76 14.00
CA ILE A 66 -9.87 7.87 13.18
C ILE A 66 -11.29 8.28 13.60
N THR A 67 -12.16 7.32 13.89
CA THR A 67 -13.53 7.61 14.36
C THR A 67 -13.55 8.27 15.75
N SER A 68 -12.67 7.86 16.67
CA SER A 68 -12.60 8.43 18.03
C SER A 68 -11.91 9.81 18.06
N VAL A 69 -10.88 10.02 17.23
CA VAL A 69 -10.25 11.34 17.05
C VAL A 69 -11.20 12.30 16.33
N GLY A 70 -11.99 11.81 15.37
CA GLY A 70 -13.01 12.60 14.67
C GLY A 70 -14.09 13.16 15.59
N SER A 71 -14.54 12.38 16.59
CA SER A 71 -15.52 12.85 17.57
C SER A 71 -14.92 13.79 18.63
N ALA A 72 -13.69 13.56 19.07
CA ALA A 72 -13.01 14.45 20.04
C ALA A 72 -12.60 15.81 19.44
N SER A 73 -12.22 15.85 18.15
CA SER A 73 -11.77 17.07 17.46
C SER A 73 -12.91 18.08 17.23
N ILE A 74 -14.16 17.61 17.11
CA ILE A 74 -15.35 18.47 16.99
C ILE A 74 -15.66 19.14 18.32
N ILE A 75 -15.37 18.50 19.46
CA ILE A 75 -15.65 19.01 20.81
C ILE A 75 -14.54 19.99 21.27
N VAL A 76 -13.27 19.71 20.97
CA VAL A 76 -12.11 20.53 21.40
C VAL A 76 -11.78 21.67 20.40
N GLY A 77 -12.25 21.57 19.15
CA GLY A 77 -12.02 22.55 18.08
C GLY A 77 -12.55 23.96 18.34
N LEU A 78 -13.35 24.16 19.40
CA LEU A 78 -13.85 25.48 19.81
C LEU A 78 -12.93 26.23 20.79
N THR A 79 -11.91 25.59 21.39
CA THR A 79 -11.13 26.25 22.48
C THR A 79 -9.62 26.27 22.30
N THR A 80 -8.98 25.36 21.54
CA THR A 80 -7.52 25.42 21.30
C THR A 80 -7.10 24.94 19.90
N PHE A 81 -6.68 25.88 19.04
CA PHE A 81 -6.26 25.64 17.65
C PHE A 81 -5.07 24.64 17.53
N SER A 82 -4.17 24.62 18.51
CA SER A 82 -2.96 23.79 18.48
C SER A 82 -3.22 22.29 18.68
N VAL A 83 -4.18 21.93 19.54
CA VAL A 83 -4.56 20.52 19.76
C VAL A 83 -5.36 19.99 18.57
N ALA A 84 -6.23 20.83 17.99
CA ALA A 84 -6.96 20.51 16.77
C ALA A 84 -6.01 20.28 15.58
N LEU A 85 -4.94 21.07 15.42
CA LEU A 85 -3.96 20.87 14.35
C LEU A 85 -3.17 19.56 14.50
N LEU A 86 -2.75 19.21 15.73
CA LEU A 86 -2.08 17.93 16.01
C LEU A 86 -3.02 16.75 15.77
N GLY A 87 -4.28 16.84 16.22
CA GLY A 87 -5.32 15.85 15.93
C GLY A 87 -5.55 15.68 14.42
N LEU A 88 -5.59 16.78 13.66
CA LEU A 88 -5.76 16.76 12.21
C LEU A 88 -4.54 16.18 11.48
N LEU A 89 -3.30 16.46 11.95
CA LEU A 89 -2.08 15.87 11.40
C LEU A 89 -1.97 14.38 11.68
N LEU A 90 -2.33 13.94 12.89
CA LEU A 90 -2.38 12.52 13.26
C LEU A 90 -3.47 11.80 12.47
N ALA A 91 -4.68 12.37 12.40
CA ALA A 91 -5.77 11.83 11.60
C ALA A 91 -5.41 11.75 10.11
N TRP A 92 -4.69 12.74 9.55
CA TRP A 92 -4.26 12.69 8.16
C TRP A 92 -3.23 11.57 7.92
N LYS A 93 -2.17 11.49 8.72
CA LYS A 93 -1.18 10.39 8.61
C LYS A 93 -1.85 9.03 8.78
N SER A 94 -2.72 8.88 9.78
CA SER A 94 -3.48 7.65 10.03
C SER A 94 -4.43 7.31 8.89
N THR A 95 -5.10 8.31 8.27
CA THR A 95 -5.95 8.09 7.09
C THR A 95 -5.14 7.56 5.90
N THR A 96 -3.99 8.17 5.60
CA THR A 96 -3.16 7.69 4.48
C THR A 96 -2.61 6.29 4.70
N ARG A 97 -2.28 5.95 5.96
CA ARG A 97 -1.86 4.59 6.34
C ARG A 97 -3.03 3.61 6.27
N LEU A 98 -4.21 3.98 6.79
CA LEU A 98 -5.42 3.16 6.72
C LEU A 98 -5.78 2.82 5.28
N GLU A 99 -5.79 3.81 4.39
CA GLU A 99 -6.04 3.56 2.96
C GLU A 99 -5.00 2.62 2.36
N LYS A 100 -3.72 2.78 2.72
CA LYS A 100 -2.66 1.91 2.22
C LYS A 100 -2.85 0.47 2.72
N VAL A 101 -3.06 0.28 4.02
CA VAL A 101 -3.32 -1.02 4.64
C VAL A 101 -4.53 -1.67 4.00
N ALA A 102 -5.67 -0.97 3.89
CA ALA A 102 -6.88 -1.52 3.29
C ALA A 102 -6.67 -2.02 1.85
N ARG A 103 -5.92 -1.27 1.02
CA ARG A 103 -5.59 -1.71 -0.35
C ARG A 103 -4.74 -2.98 -0.36
N ILE A 104 -3.75 -3.06 0.53
CA ILE A 104 -2.86 -4.22 0.63
C ILE A 104 -3.59 -5.43 1.21
N THR A 105 -4.50 -5.25 2.17
CA THR A 105 -5.40 -6.30 2.65
C THR A 105 -6.20 -6.88 1.49
N ILE A 106 -6.89 -6.05 0.70
CA ILE A 106 -7.69 -6.50 -0.46
C ILE A 106 -6.80 -7.25 -1.46
N LEU A 107 -5.59 -6.73 -1.73
CA LEU A 107 -4.64 -7.36 -2.64
C LEU A 107 -4.21 -8.76 -2.16
N ILE A 108 -3.83 -8.88 -0.89
CA ILE A 108 -3.42 -10.17 -0.31
C ILE A 108 -4.59 -11.13 -0.32
N THR A 109 -5.79 -10.71 0.09
CA THR A 109 -6.99 -11.54 0.06
C THR A 109 -7.23 -12.10 -1.34
N ALA A 110 -7.22 -11.26 -2.37
CA ALA A 110 -7.44 -11.71 -3.75
C ALA A 110 -6.37 -12.72 -4.22
N ILE A 111 -5.11 -12.54 -3.82
CA ILE A 111 -4.02 -13.45 -4.17
C ILE A 111 -4.13 -14.78 -3.42
N LEU A 112 -4.47 -14.75 -2.12
CA LEU A 112 -4.61 -15.96 -1.32
C LEU A 112 -5.83 -16.77 -1.76
N GLU A 113 -6.99 -16.13 -1.95
CA GLU A 113 -8.20 -16.81 -2.41
C GLU A 113 -7.98 -17.58 -3.72
N GLU A 114 -7.21 -17.01 -4.64
CA GLU A 114 -6.97 -17.59 -5.95
C GLU A 114 -5.81 -18.60 -5.97
N PHE A 115 -4.74 -18.34 -5.21
CA PHE A 115 -3.45 -19.03 -5.39
C PHE A 115 -2.93 -19.75 -4.13
N GLU A 116 -3.70 -19.81 -3.04
CA GLU A 116 -3.29 -20.52 -1.82
C GLU A 116 -2.98 -22.01 -2.08
N SER A 117 -3.76 -22.66 -2.95
CA SER A 117 -3.52 -24.06 -3.36
C SER A 117 -2.15 -24.28 -4.04
N LEU A 118 -1.54 -23.21 -4.56
CA LEU A 118 -0.21 -23.24 -5.18
C LEU A 118 0.92 -22.97 -4.18
N GLY A 119 0.60 -22.85 -2.88
CA GLY A 119 1.57 -22.56 -1.82
C GLY A 119 2.15 -21.15 -1.89
N VAL A 120 1.37 -20.18 -2.36
CA VAL A 120 1.78 -18.78 -2.43
C VAL A 120 2.06 -18.23 -1.02
N GLU A 121 3.11 -17.44 -0.91
CA GLU A 121 3.45 -16.68 0.28
C GLU A 121 3.44 -15.19 -0.03
N THR A 122 2.90 -14.39 0.89
CA THR A 122 2.74 -12.95 0.77
C THR A 122 3.39 -12.24 1.95
N LEU A 123 4.21 -11.22 1.66
CA LEU A 123 4.86 -10.39 2.67
C LEU A 123 4.53 -8.91 2.40
N PRO A 124 3.61 -8.30 3.16
CA PRO A 124 3.31 -6.88 3.04
C PRO A 124 4.45 -6.02 3.57
N PHE A 125 4.56 -4.80 3.05
CA PHE A 125 5.45 -3.75 3.57
C PHE A 125 6.90 -4.19 3.80
N LEU A 126 7.44 -5.01 2.90
CA LEU A 126 8.82 -5.49 2.97
C LEU A 126 9.78 -4.28 2.96
N LYS A 127 10.45 -4.06 4.10
CA LYS A 127 11.38 -2.95 4.29
C LYS A 127 12.63 -3.16 3.43
N VAL A 128 13.05 -2.10 2.77
CA VAL A 128 14.30 -2.05 2.00
C VAL A 128 15.11 -0.86 2.51
N PRO A 129 16.30 -1.07 3.10
CA PRO A 129 17.13 0.01 3.62
C PRO A 129 17.37 1.12 2.60
N GLY A 130 17.06 2.37 2.98
CA GLY A 130 17.22 3.55 2.12
C GLY A 130 16.07 3.83 1.16
N TYR A 131 15.01 3.00 1.16
CA TYR A 131 13.85 3.16 0.28
C TYR A 131 12.53 3.07 1.06
N GLN A 132 11.44 3.45 0.40
CA GLN A 132 10.10 3.13 0.91
C GLN A 132 9.91 1.59 0.94
N PRO A 133 9.11 1.05 1.86
CA PRO A 133 8.79 -0.38 1.86
C PRO A 133 8.10 -0.79 0.56
N ILE A 134 8.45 -1.98 0.05
CA ILE A 134 7.71 -2.62 -1.04
C ILE A 134 6.34 -2.97 -0.50
N ASP A 135 5.28 -2.58 -1.20
CA ASP A 135 3.93 -2.70 -0.63
C ASP A 135 3.52 -4.15 -0.45
N LEU A 136 3.84 -5.00 -1.43
CA LEU A 136 3.63 -6.43 -1.33
C LEU A 136 4.70 -7.21 -2.09
N PHE A 137 5.37 -8.12 -1.39
CA PHE A 137 6.24 -9.13 -1.95
C PHE A 137 5.48 -10.46 -2.00
N VAL A 138 5.47 -11.13 -3.16
CA VAL A 138 4.80 -12.42 -3.35
C VAL A 138 5.80 -13.44 -3.85
N ARG A 139 5.76 -14.63 -3.25
CA ARG A 139 6.64 -15.75 -3.55
C ARG A 139 5.81 -16.99 -3.84
N PHE A 140 6.16 -17.68 -4.91
CA PHE A 140 5.66 -19.04 -5.18
C PHE A 140 6.74 -20.08 -4.90
N PRO A 141 6.38 -21.34 -4.57
CA PRO A 141 7.34 -22.41 -4.30
C PRO A 141 8.29 -22.68 -5.48
N GLY A 142 7.83 -22.43 -6.71
CA GLY A 142 8.60 -22.51 -7.95
C GLY A 142 9.70 -21.44 -8.12
N LYS A 143 10.07 -20.69 -7.08
CA LYS A 143 11.09 -19.61 -7.09
C LYS A 143 10.72 -18.40 -7.97
N GLU A 144 9.44 -18.26 -8.27
CA GLU A 144 8.88 -17.07 -8.92
C GLU A 144 8.58 -16.01 -7.87
N PHE A 145 9.03 -14.78 -8.14
CA PHE A 145 8.82 -13.64 -7.25
C PHE A 145 8.11 -12.51 -7.97
N LEU A 146 7.18 -11.87 -7.27
CA LEU A 146 6.51 -10.67 -7.73
C LEU A 146 6.66 -9.57 -6.68
N LEU A 147 6.99 -8.37 -7.15
CA LEU A 147 7.00 -7.15 -6.34
C LEU A 147 5.87 -6.26 -6.81
N PHE A 148 4.91 -5.99 -5.94
CA PHE A 148 3.82 -5.08 -6.21
C PHE A 148 4.07 -3.74 -5.53
N ALA A 149 4.01 -2.66 -6.30
CA ALA A 149 3.77 -1.32 -5.79
C ALA A 149 2.34 -0.92 -6.13
N VAL A 150 1.54 -0.59 -5.13
CA VAL A 150 0.14 -0.18 -5.29
C VAL A 150 0.06 1.33 -5.16
N ARG A 151 -0.49 2.00 -6.18
CA ARG A 151 -0.53 3.46 -6.23
C ARG A 151 -1.89 3.95 -6.71
N SER A 152 -2.35 5.04 -6.09
CA SER A 152 -3.60 5.72 -6.45
C SER A 152 -3.36 7.22 -6.54
N PHE A 153 -3.87 7.85 -7.60
CA PHE A 153 -3.83 9.28 -7.88
C PHE A 153 -5.25 9.88 -7.99
N GLY A 154 -6.24 9.26 -7.34
CA GLY A 154 -7.63 9.70 -7.43
C GLY A 154 -8.15 9.65 -8.87
N GLU A 155 -8.97 10.63 -9.26
CA GLU A 155 -9.49 10.75 -10.64
C GLU A 155 -8.42 11.31 -11.59
N SER A 156 -7.43 10.47 -11.89
CA SER A 156 -6.32 10.78 -12.78
C SER A 156 -6.13 9.67 -13.81
N LYS A 157 -5.62 10.05 -14.98
CA LYS A 157 -5.08 9.12 -15.98
C LYS A 157 -3.56 9.07 -15.91
N ILE A 158 -2.99 7.88 -15.93
CA ILE A 158 -1.55 7.64 -15.93
C ILE A 158 -1.07 7.47 -17.37
N VAL A 159 -0.08 8.27 -17.75
CA VAL A 159 0.51 8.29 -19.09
C VAL A 159 2.00 8.00 -18.97
N TYR A 160 2.54 7.18 -19.87
CA TYR A 160 3.98 6.97 -19.97
C TYR A 160 4.51 7.83 -21.11
N ASN A 161 5.51 8.65 -20.82
CA ASN A 161 6.18 9.45 -21.83
C ASN A 161 7.48 8.74 -22.23
N GLU A 162 7.51 8.19 -23.44
CA GLU A 162 8.64 7.42 -23.96
C GLU A 162 9.91 8.27 -24.10
N SER A 163 9.79 9.49 -24.63
CA SER A 163 10.94 10.39 -24.83
C SER A 163 11.64 10.77 -23.52
N LYS A 164 10.86 10.95 -22.44
CA LYS A 164 11.37 11.28 -21.10
C LYS A 164 11.54 10.04 -20.21
N GLN A 165 11.21 8.86 -20.73
CA GLN A 165 11.18 7.58 -20.04
C GLN A 165 10.54 7.63 -18.65
N ALA A 166 9.46 8.39 -18.45
CA ALA A 166 8.88 8.63 -17.13
C ALA A 166 7.35 8.59 -17.14
N LEU A 167 6.76 8.23 -16.00
CA LEU A 167 5.32 8.31 -15.80
C LEU A 167 4.87 9.73 -15.47
N TYR A 168 3.71 10.06 -15.98
CA TYR A 168 2.98 11.29 -15.74
C TYR A 168 1.56 10.97 -15.32
N TYR A 169 0.92 11.89 -14.61
CA TYR A 169 -0.50 11.81 -14.33
C TYR A 169 -1.21 13.07 -14.85
N LYS A 170 -2.42 12.86 -15.38
CA LYS A 170 -3.30 13.91 -15.89
C LYS A 170 -4.60 13.87 -15.09
N ARG A 171 -4.94 14.97 -14.41
CA ARG A 171 -6.25 15.13 -13.75
C ARG A 171 -7.21 15.84 -14.70
N VAL A 172 -8.51 15.61 -14.55
CA VAL A 172 -9.55 16.21 -15.42
C VAL A 172 -9.39 17.73 -15.56
N LYS A 173 -9.03 18.43 -14.48
CA LYS A 173 -8.90 19.89 -14.43
C LYS A 173 -7.45 20.42 -14.40
N ASN A 174 -6.44 19.53 -14.39
CA ASN A 174 -5.03 19.97 -14.31
C ASN A 174 -4.22 19.43 -15.49
N GLY A 175 -3.19 20.18 -15.87
CA GLY A 175 -2.22 19.75 -16.88
C GLY A 175 -1.46 18.48 -16.49
N LEU A 176 -0.67 17.99 -17.44
CA LEU A 176 0.19 16.81 -17.28
C LEU A 176 1.29 17.10 -16.25
N LYS A 177 1.35 16.31 -15.18
CA LYS A 177 2.38 16.44 -14.14
C LYS A 177 3.24 15.19 -14.06
N LYS A 178 4.55 15.38 -13.90
CA LYS A 178 5.48 14.27 -13.72
C LYS A 178 5.14 13.55 -12.43
N TRP A 179 5.10 12.22 -12.46
CA TRP A 179 4.95 11.42 -11.27
C TRP A 179 6.27 11.48 -10.47
N GLN A 180 6.21 12.02 -9.26
CA GLN A 180 7.33 12.07 -8.33
C GLN A 180 6.89 11.60 -6.93
N PRO A 181 7.67 10.74 -6.25
CA PRO A 181 8.81 9.99 -6.80
C PRO A 181 8.38 9.04 -7.93
N ASP A 182 9.31 8.69 -8.83
CA ASP A 182 9.00 7.82 -9.98
C ASP A 182 8.91 6.36 -9.52
N PRO A 183 7.71 5.74 -9.55
CA PRO A 183 7.51 4.39 -9.02
C PRO A 183 8.27 3.33 -9.82
N LEU A 184 8.58 3.59 -11.10
CA LEU A 184 9.33 2.66 -11.92
C LEU A 184 10.81 2.59 -11.50
N THR A 185 11.36 3.72 -11.04
CA THR A 185 12.75 3.79 -10.54
C THR A 185 12.79 3.12 -9.18
N GLU A 186 11.88 3.50 -8.30
CA GLU A 186 11.74 2.98 -6.94
C GLU A 186 11.70 1.45 -6.94
N LEU A 187 10.77 0.85 -7.72
CA LEU A 187 10.65 -0.60 -7.84
C LEU A 187 11.92 -1.27 -8.41
N SER A 188 12.61 -0.59 -9.32
CA SER A 188 13.82 -1.13 -9.94
C SER A 188 15.00 -1.17 -8.97
N GLU A 189 15.16 -0.12 -8.15
CA GLU A 189 16.17 -0.03 -7.10
C GLU A 189 15.89 -1.03 -5.97
N GLN A 190 14.63 -1.12 -5.52
CA GLN A 190 14.19 -2.11 -4.54
C GLN A 190 14.47 -3.54 -5.05
N ALA A 191 14.07 -3.86 -6.28
CA ALA A 191 14.33 -5.16 -6.88
C ALA A 191 15.84 -5.47 -7.01
N TYR A 192 16.64 -4.46 -7.34
CA TYR A 192 18.09 -4.60 -7.39
C TYR A 192 18.67 -4.91 -6.00
N TRP A 193 18.23 -4.18 -4.97
CA TRP A 193 18.64 -4.42 -3.59
C TRP A 193 18.29 -5.85 -3.14
N LEU A 194 17.05 -6.30 -3.39
CA LEU A 194 16.63 -7.68 -3.08
C LEU A 194 17.50 -8.72 -3.79
N ARG A 195 17.85 -8.48 -5.06
CA ARG A 195 18.72 -9.38 -5.83
C ARG A 195 20.16 -9.40 -5.32
N LYS A 196 20.64 -8.34 -4.66
CA LYS A 196 21.98 -8.29 -4.06
C LYS A 196 22.00 -9.01 -2.71
N ASN A 197 20.95 -8.85 -1.91
CA ASN A 197 20.85 -9.39 -0.55
C ASN A 197 20.12 -10.75 -0.51
N LYS A 198 20.28 -11.55 -1.57
CA LYS A 198 19.47 -12.75 -1.82
C LYS A 198 19.52 -13.82 -0.72
N ARG A 199 20.61 -13.86 0.04
CA ARG A 199 20.84 -14.92 1.03
C ARG A 199 19.87 -14.82 2.21
N GLU A 200 19.53 -13.59 2.60
CA GLU A 200 18.65 -13.31 3.72
C GLU A 200 17.19 -13.63 3.40
N LEU A 201 16.76 -13.40 2.15
CA LEU A 201 15.34 -13.50 1.75
C LEU A 201 14.97 -14.75 0.95
N PHE A 202 15.94 -15.39 0.28
CA PHE A 202 15.66 -16.49 -0.66
C PHE A 202 16.39 -17.80 -0.34
N GLY A 203 17.10 -17.85 0.80
CA GLY A 203 17.88 -18.98 1.26
C GLY A 203 19.12 -19.31 0.40
N ASN A 204 19.89 -20.32 0.84
CA ASN A 204 21.09 -20.80 0.17
C ASN A 204 20.77 -21.58 -1.12
N SER A 205 20.33 -20.89 -2.16
CA SER A 205 20.25 -21.47 -3.51
C SER A 205 21.45 -21.02 -4.35
N LYS A 206 22.38 -21.95 -4.59
CA LYS A 206 23.54 -21.71 -5.46
C LYS A 206 23.06 -21.51 -6.91
N GLY A 207 23.52 -20.45 -7.56
CA GLY A 207 23.76 -20.43 -9.01
C GLY A 207 22.72 -19.83 -9.96
N VAL A 208 21.42 -19.80 -9.65
CA VAL A 208 20.41 -19.35 -10.65
C VAL A 208 19.77 -18.02 -10.27
N ARG A 209 19.80 -17.05 -11.20
CA ARG A 209 19.08 -15.78 -11.07
C ARG A 209 17.58 -16.09 -11.08
N LYS A 210 16.98 -16.11 -9.90
CA LYS A 210 15.54 -16.33 -9.76
C LYS A 210 14.77 -15.19 -10.46
N PRO A 211 13.77 -15.53 -11.28
CA PRO A 211 12.93 -14.57 -11.99
C PRO A 211 12.14 -13.72 -11.00
N MET A 212 12.01 -12.43 -11.32
CA MET A 212 11.33 -11.47 -10.46
C MET A 212 10.63 -10.43 -11.33
N ALA A 213 9.30 -10.45 -11.30
CA ALA A 213 8.46 -9.44 -11.94
C ALA A 213 8.31 -8.22 -11.01
N LYS A 214 8.46 -7.03 -11.60
CA LYS A 214 8.11 -5.75 -10.98
C LYS A 214 6.76 -5.34 -11.52
N VAL A 215 5.82 -5.04 -10.64
CA VAL A 215 4.42 -4.77 -11.00
C VAL A 215 3.96 -3.50 -10.30
N LEU A 216 3.60 -2.50 -11.10
CA LEU A 216 2.92 -1.29 -10.63
C LEU A 216 1.41 -1.49 -10.80
N VAL A 217 0.69 -1.55 -9.69
CA VAL A 217 -0.77 -1.66 -9.67
C VAL A 217 -1.37 -0.28 -9.53
N ILE A 218 -2.16 0.10 -10.54
CA ILE A 218 -2.98 1.30 -10.54
C ILE A 218 -4.29 0.99 -9.82
N TRP A 219 -4.58 1.75 -8.77
CA TRP A 219 -5.68 1.47 -7.84
C TRP A 219 -6.78 2.54 -7.85
N GLY A 220 -8.00 2.09 -7.55
CA GLY A 220 -9.18 2.90 -7.32
C GLY A 220 -9.67 3.63 -8.57
N LYS A 221 -9.92 4.93 -8.44
CA LYS A 221 -10.38 5.78 -9.57
C LYS A 221 -9.28 6.15 -10.56
N THR A 222 -8.04 5.74 -10.29
CA THR A 222 -6.91 6.02 -11.16
C THR A 222 -7.01 5.13 -12.40
N GLN A 223 -6.95 5.73 -13.57
CA GLN A 223 -7.04 5.03 -14.84
C GLN A 223 -5.67 4.99 -15.53
N LEU A 224 -5.43 3.96 -16.32
CA LEU A 224 -4.33 3.95 -17.27
C LEU A 224 -4.83 4.58 -18.57
N ASP A 225 -4.06 5.51 -19.15
CA ASP A 225 -4.39 6.01 -20.49
C ASP A 225 -4.07 4.95 -21.55
N GLU A 226 -4.51 5.16 -22.78
CA GLU A 226 -4.14 4.27 -23.88
C GLU A 226 -2.70 4.56 -24.33
N HIS A 227 -1.91 3.50 -24.49
CA HIS A 227 -0.52 3.57 -24.93
C HIS A 227 -0.35 2.93 -26.30
N GLN A 228 0.80 3.17 -26.94
CA GLN A 228 1.10 2.53 -28.22
C GLN A 228 1.27 1.01 -28.04
N GLU A 229 0.88 0.24 -29.08
CA GLU A 229 0.84 -1.22 -29.02
C GLU A 229 2.20 -1.84 -28.67
N HIS A 230 3.31 -1.24 -29.09
CA HIS A 230 4.66 -1.76 -28.80
C HIS A 230 5.04 -1.70 -27.32
N LEU A 231 4.32 -0.92 -26.51
CA LEU A 231 4.50 -0.90 -25.06
C LEU A 231 3.78 -2.06 -24.36
N TYR A 232 2.96 -2.83 -25.06
CA TYR A 232 2.29 -3.99 -24.50
C TYR A 232 3.07 -5.27 -24.80
N ALA A 233 3.36 -6.04 -23.76
CA ALA A 233 3.99 -7.35 -23.90
C ALA A 233 2.95 -8.47 -23.74
N PRO A 234 2.98 -9.50 -24.60
CA PRO A 234 2.15 -10.68 -24.42
C PRO A 234 2.66 -11.50 -23.23
N LEU A 235 1.72 -11.98 -22.41
CA LEU A 235 1.96 -12.88 -21.30
C LEU A 235 0.85 -13.93 -21.33
N GLY A 236 1.16 -15.11 -21.88
CA GLY A 236 0.12 -16.08 -22.25
C GLY A 236 -0.81 -15.50 -23.31
N ASP A 237 -2.12 -15.60 -23.07
CA ASP A 237 -3.17 -15.13 -23.99
C ASP A 237 -3.55 -13.65 -23.75
N GLN A 238 -2.89 -12.98 -22.81
CA GLN A 238 -3.18 -11.60 -22.45
C GLN A 238 -2.01 -10.67 -22.82
N LYS A 239 -2.32 -9.38 -22.97
CA LYS A 239 -1.33 -8.31 -23.19
C LYS A 239 -1.35 -7.34 -22.01
N PHE A 240 -0.19 -7.02 -21.47
CA PHE A 240 -0.06 -6.08 -20.36
C PHE A 240 0.89 -4.95 -20.73
N LEU A 241 0.65 -3.74 -20.20
CA LEU A 241 1.57 -2.63 -20.38
C LEU A 241 2.90 -3.00 -19.73
N PHE A 242 3.96 -3.00 -20.52
CA PHE A 242 5.30 -3.42 -20.14
C PHE A 242 6.30 -2.33 -20.51
N ILE A 243 6.71 -1.59 -19.49
CA ILE A 243 7.63 -0.47 -19.67
C ILE A 243 9.05 -0.97 -19.45
N SER A 244 9.83 -1.05 -20.52
CA SER A 244 11.25 -1.36 -20.49
C SER A 244 12.08 -0.08 -20.63
N ARG A 245 13.01 0.15 -19.70
CA ARG A 245 13.94 1.28 -19.73
C ARG A 245 15.22 0.96 -18.97
N GLU A 246 16.14 1.91 -18.90
CA GLU A 246 17.34 1.81 -18.08
C GLU A 246 16.98 1.54 -16.59
N GLY A 247 17.65 0.57 -15.97
CA GLY A 247 17.29 0.06 -14.63
C GLY A 247 16.30 -1.12 -14.63
N GLY A 248 15.71 -1.44 -15.78
CA GLY A 248 14.95 -2.67 -16.03
C GLY A 248 13.47 -2.44 -16.31
N ALA A 249 12.74 -3.53 -16.52
CA ALA A 249 11.36 -3.46 -17.00
C ALA A 249 10.32 -3.62 -15.89
N CYS A 250 9.13 -3.03 -16.05
CA CYS A 250 8.03 -3.09 -15.09
C CYS A 250 6.71 -3.28 -15.82
N TYR A 251 5.86 -4.15 -15.30
CA TYR A 251 4.47 -4.24 -15.72
C TYR A 251 3.65 -3.17 -15.03
N VAL A 252 2.68 -2.60 -15.73
CA VAL A 252 1.71 -1.67 -15.17
C VAL A 252 0.32 -2.22 -15.45
N ILE A 253 -0.43 -2.49 -14.39
CA ILE A 253 -1.73 -3.15 -14.48
C ILE A 253 -2.77 -2.40 -13.64
N HIS A 254 -4.04 -2.55 -13.99
CA HIS A 254 -5.13 -2.08 -13.14
C HIS A 254 -5.45 -3.12 -12.06
N GLN A 255 -6.04 -2.69 -10.94
CA GLN A 255 -6.32 -3.55 -9.78
C GLN A 255 -7.16 -4.81 -10.10
N ASN A 256 -8.04 -4.74 -11.10
CA ASN A 256 -8.88 -5.87 -11.50
C ASN A 256 -8.14 -6.91 -12.36
N GLN A 257 -6.92 -6.61 -12.81
CA GLN A 257 -6.11 -7.50 -13.65
C GLN A 257 -5.08 -8.30 -12.84
N ILE A 258 -5.09 -8.19 -11.50
CA ILE A 258 -4.04 -8.76 -10.66
C ILE A 258 -3.98 -10.29 -10.77
N CYS A 259 -5.11 -10.97 -10.58
CA CYS A 259 -5.16 -12.42 -10.64
C CYS A 259 -4.83 -12.93 -12.05
N ASP A 260 -5.40 -12.30 -13.07
CA ASP A 260 -5.10 -12.61 -14.47
C ASP A 260 -3.61 -12.46 -14.79
N PHE A 261 -2.99 -11.37 -14.34
CA PHE A 261 -1.57 -11.13 -14.50
C PHE A 261 -0.72 -12.20 -13.79
N VAL A 262 -1.02 -12.52 -12.53
CA VAL A 262 -0.28 -13.54 -11.76
C VAL A 262 -0.40 -14.90 -12.45
N ARG A 263 -1.60 -15.29 -12.89
CA ARG A 263 -1.82 -16.53 -13.62
C ARG A 263 -1.01 -16.56 -14.92
N ALA A 264 -1.11 -15.51 -15.73
CA ALA A 264 -0.38 -15.38 -16.98
C ALA A 264 1.15 -15.43 -16.76
N TRP A 265 1.64 -14.76 -15.71
CA TRP A 265 3.05 -14.78 -15.34
C TRP A 265 3.53 -16.18 -15.00
N LEU A 266 2.80 -16.90 -14.14
CA LEU A 266 3.18 -18.26 -13.75
C LEU A 266 3.22 -19.21 -14.95
N VAL A 267 2.23 -19.15 -15.84
CA VAL A 267 2.19 -19.95 -17.07
C VAL A 267 3.36 -19.61 -17.99
N HIS A 268 3.60 -18.32 -18.24
CA HIS A 268 4.72 -17.86 -19.05
C HIS A 268 6.06 -18.35 -18.49
N ARG A 269 6.22 -18.37 -17.17
CA ARG A 269 7.46 -18.82 -16.55
C ARG A 269 7.67 -20.32 -16.65
N GLN A 270 6.61 -21.11 -16.42
CA GLN A 270 6.66 -22.56 -16.59
C GLN A 270 7.01 -22.97 -18.03
N SER A 271 6.55 -22.22 -19.04
CA SER A 271 6.89 -22.51 -20.44
C SER A 271 8.35 -22.20 -20.79
N GLN A 272 8.99 -21.25 -20.10
CA GLN A 272 10.41 -20.93 -20.27
C GLN A 272 11.33 -21.93 -19.57
N GLU A 273 10.85 -22.65 -18.56
CA GLU A 273 11.65 -23.62 -17.80
C GLU A 273 11.63 -25.04 -18.37
N LYS A 274 10.64 -25.39 -19.21
CA LYS A 274 10.67 -26.65 -19.96
C LYS A 274 11.65 -26.50 -21.13
N PRO A 275 12.82 -27.16 -21.14
CA PRO A 275 13.61 -27.26 -22.35
C PRO A 275 12.80 -28.01 -23.41
N ALA A 276 12.80 -27.49 -24.63
CA ALA A 276 12.30 -28.19 -25.81
C ALA A 276 13.05 -29.51 -26.04
#